data_AF-A0A085BK36-F1
#
_entry.id   AF-A0A085BK36-F1
#
_cell.length_a   1.000
_cell.length_b   1.000
_cell.length_c   1.000
_cell.angle_alpha   90.00
_cell.angle_beta   90.00
_cell.angle_gamma   90.00
#
_symmetry.space_group_name_H-M   'P 1'
#
loop_
_entity.id
_entity.type
_entity.pdbx_description
1 polymer ?
#
loop_
_entity_poly.entity_id
_entity_poly.type
_entity_poly.pdbx_seq_one_letter_code
_entity_poly.pdbx_strand_id
1 'polypeptide(L)'
;MNKQRTANKVLPKAGLNGFDWIFVQGSTFVLRLNFCTKIPAFGNTRTVICHAMKTTSNNNIFIFLIIFSLFWSCSKYEKSQITNVEKLSSPNNQYDVYLYNIESGMSFGSTVNALQVVKYQEKPDLYNGDFFRVQNSRPFKIEWKNNNLIINTISQNHSIVTKQPFKTETQNYKGISIKNNVFTMFSSMAMSEFKFSKFYEKNGKLIFKNENDSLVYNNENSQIIMGSNYLEIKNFEKNKFDNNRGLSFDAHKLIPKNNFDFNKLEKFQPLRTTEK
;
A
#
# COMPACT_ATOMS: atom_id res chain seq x y z
N MET A 1 75.96 -21.39 2.48
CA MET A 1 75.52 -21.91 1.17
C MET A 1 74.02 -22.19 1.26
N ASN A 2 73.25 -21.69 0.28
CA ASN A 2 71.82 -21.87 -0.05
C ASN A 2 71.14 -23.17 0.49
N LYS A 3 69.82 -23.29 0.77
CA LYS A 3 68.62 -22.67 0.18
C LYS A 3 67.37 -23.10 0.98
N GLN A 4 66.34 -22.24 0.97
CA GLN A 4 64.89 -22.50 1.09
C GLN A 4 64.33 -23.22 2.36
N ARG A 5 63.76 -22.42 3.27
CA ARG A 5 62.61 -22.84 4.09
C ARG A 5 61.32 -22.52 3.33
N THR A 6 60.48 -23.53 3.15
CA THR A 6 59.15 -23.46 2.52
C THR A 6 58.24 -22.56 3.35
N ALA A 7 57.74 -21.48 2.74
CA ALA A 7 56.71 -20.65 3.35
C ALA A 7 55.38 -21.44 3.40
N ASN A 8 54.78 -21.51 4.58
CA ASN A 8 53.44 -22.05 4.76
C ASN A 8 52.46 -21.22 3.91
N LYS A 9 51.89 -21.85 2.88
CA LYS A 9 50.85 -21.28 2.04
C LYS A 9 49.55 -21.31 2.82
N VAL A 10 49.28 -20.24 3.58
CA VAL A 10 47.99 -20.03 4.25
C VAL A 10 46.93 -19.94 3.15
N LEU A 11 45.91 -20.81 3.24
CA LEU A 11 44.72 -20.76 2.39
C LEU A 11 44.09 -19.36 2.49
N PRO A 12 43.65 -18.73 1.38
CA PRO A 12 42.84 -17.54 1.49
C PRO A 12 41.55 -17.92 2.21
N LYS A 13 41.34 -17.34 3.40
CA LYS A 13 40.00 -17.24 4.01
C LYS A 13 39.11 -16.61 2.95
N ALA A 14 38.18 -17.38 2.39
CA ALA A 14 37.07 -16.84 1.62
C ALA A 14 36.24 -15.99 2.58
N GLY A 15 36.58 -14.70 2.69
CA GLY A 15 35.72 -13.73 3.31
C GLY A 15 34.42 -13.69 2.52
N LEU A 16 33.31 -13.98 3.20
CA LEU A 16 32.03 -13.42 2.78
C LEU A 16 32.22 -11.91 2.80
N ASN A 17 32.49 -11.32 1.64
CA ASN A 17 32.32 -9.89 1.45
C ASN A 17 30.81 -9.65 1.64
N GLY A 18 30.45 -8.98 2.73
CA GLY A 18 29.10 -8.49 2.95
C GLY A 18 28.65 -7.72 1.70
N PHE A 19 27.51 -8.13 1.17
CA PHE A 19 26.83 -7.38 0.11
C PHE A 19 26.19 -6.16 0.77
N ASP A 20 26.84 -5.01 0.68
CA ASP A 20 26.27 -3.73 1.10
C ASP A 20 25.56 -3.10 -0.09
N TRP A 21 24.22 -3.10 -0.09
CA TRP A 21 23.40 -2.63 -1.21
C TRP A 21 22.37 -1.61 -0.71
N ILE A 22 22.33 -0.45 -1.37
CA ILE A 22 21.30 0.57 -1.18
C ILE A 22 20.24 0.34 -2.25
N PHE A 23 19.07 -0.16 -1.86
CA PHE A 23 17.94 -0.31 -2.79
C PHE A 23 17.20 1.02 -2.97
N VAL A 24 17.00 1.42 -4.22
CA VAL A 24 16.04 2.46 -4.58
C VAL A 24 14.64 1.84 -4.60
N GLN A 25 13.71 2.46 -3.85
CA GLN A 25 12.31 2.03 -3.75
C GLN A 25 11.69 1.85 -5.14
N GLY A 26 11.21 0.63 -5.44
CA GLY A 26 10.56 0.27 -6.72
C GLY A 26 11.39 -0.61 -7.67
N SER A 27 12.61 -1.02 -7.28
CA SER A 27 13.46 -1.88 -8.10
C SER A 27 13.11 -3.37 -7.95
N THR A 28 12.98 -4.11 -9.05
CA THR A 28 12.85 -5.59 -9.02
C THR A 28 14.24 -6.20 -8.91
N PHE A 29 14.55 -6.81 -7.77
CA PHE A 29 15.80 -7.54 -7.56
C PHE A 29 15.63 -9.00 -8.01
N VAL A 30 16.49 -9.45 -8.93
CA VAL A 30 16.57 -10.86 -9.31
C VAL A 30 17.84 -11.46 -8.71
N LEU A 31 17.70 -12.20 -7.61
CA LEU A 31 18.79 -12.95 -7.02
C LEU A 31 19.00 -14.26 -7.80
N ARG A 32 20.03 -14.32 -8.63
CA ARG A 32 20.41 -15.55 -9.33
C ARG A 32 21.53 -16.25 -8.56
N LEU A 33 21.17 -17.22 -7.73
CA LEU A 33 22.13 -18.04 -6.99
C LEU A 33 22.69 -19.12 -7.93
N ASN A 34 23.89 -18.89 -8.49
CA ASN A 34 24.63 -19.92 -9.21
C ASN A 34 25.45 -20.75 -8.22
N PHE A 35 24.93 -21.92 -7.84
CA PHE A 35 25.71 -22.91 -7.10
C PHE A 35 26.70 -23.59 -8.06
N CYS A 36 27.95 -23.16 -8.02
CA CYS A 36 29.04 -23.86 -8.69
C CYS A 36 29.64 -24.86 -7.69
N THR A 37 29.29 -26.14 -7.79
CA THR A 37 29.97 -27.20 -7.04
C THR A 37 31.35 -27.41 -7.64
N LYS A 38 32.31 -26.58 -7.24
CA LYS A 38 33.71 -26.74 -7.60
C LYS A 38 34.28 -27.89 -6.76
N ILE A 39 34.27 -29.10 -7.31
CA ILE A 39 35.00 -30.24 -6.74
C ILE A 39 36.48 -29.82 -6.69
N PRO A 40 37.14 -29.79 -5.53
CA PRO A 40 38.54 -29.42 -5.48
C PRO A 40 39.36 -30.51 -6.18
N ALA A 41 40.12 -30.13 -7.20
CA ALA A 41 41.08 -31.00 -7.84
C ALA A 41 42.23 -31.27 -6.86
N PHE A 42 42.20 -32.42 -6.19
CA PHE A 42 43.39 -33.05 -5.64
C PHE A 42 43.91 -34.08 -6.64
N GLY A 43 45.14 -33.87 -7.10
CA GLY A 43 45.80 -34.74 -8.06
C GLY A 43 46.04 -36.15 -7.52
N ASN A 44 45.88 -37.11 -8.42
CA ASN A 44 46.42 -38.48 -8.42
C ASN A 44 46.42 -39.26 -7.09
N THR A 45 45.51 -40.24 -6.97
CA THR A 45 45.89 -41.66 -6.93
C THR A 45 44.68 -42.60 -7.01
N ARG A 46 44.81 -43.59 -7.90
CA ARG A 46 44.10 -44.87 -8.03
C ARG A 46 42.56 -44.89 -8.07
N THR A 47 42.08 -45.39 -9.21
CA THR A 47 40.78 -46.04 -9.39
C THR A 47 40.58 -47.12 -8.34
N VAL A 48 39.76 -46.84 -7.34
CA VAL A 48 39.10 -47.87 -6.52
C VAL A 48 37.65 -47.87 -6.98
N ILE A 49 37.23 -48.99 -7.56
CA ILE A 49 35.82 -49.25 -7.87
C ILE A 49 35.11 -49.40 -6.52
N CYS A 50 34.53 -48.31 -6.03
CA CYS A 50 33.54 -48.37 -4.97
C CYS A 50 32.19 -48.70 -5.63
N HIS A 51 31.60 -49.82 -5.21
CA HIS A 51 30.21 -50.13 -5.50
C HIS A 51 29.36 -48.88 -5.22
N ALA A 52 28.61 -48.44 -6.25
CA ALA A 52 27.58 -47.45 -6.06
C ALA A 52 26.50 -48.06 -5.15
N MET A 53 26.64 -47.82 -3.85
CA MET A 53 25.53 -47.97 -2.92
C MET A 53 24.48 -46.98 -3.41
N LYS A 54 23.37 -47.49 -3.94
CA LYS A 54 22.17 -46.70 -4.24
C LYS A 54 21.68 -46.13 -2.92
N THR A 55 22.19 -44.97 -2.53
CA THR A 55 21.45 -44.07 -1.67
C THR A 55 20.32 -43.55 -2.53
N THR A 56 19.13 -44.11 -2.30
CA THR A 56 17.86 -43.57 -2.78
C THR A 56 17.76 -42.15 -2.23
N SER A 57 18.27 -41.20 -3.00
CA SER A 57 18.33 -39.81 -2.62
C SER A 57 16.91 -39.26 -2.67
N ASN A 58 16.33 -39.08 -1.48
CA ASN A 58 15.10 -38.32 -1.23
C ASN A 58 15.24 -36.81 -1.60
N ASN A 59 16.21 -36.42 -2.44
CA ASN A 59 16.40 -35.03 -2.84
C ASN A 59 15.23 -34.48 -3.66
N ASN A 60 14.50 -35.32 -4.40
CA ASN A 60 13.29 -34.87 -5.10
C ASN A 60 12.15 -34.54 -4.13
N ILE A 61 12.04 -35.27 -3.00
CA ILE A 61 11.02 -35.02 -1.98
C ILE A 61 11.35 -33.76 -1.18
N PHE A 62 12.64 -33.52 -0.88
CA PHE A 62 13.08 -32.31 -0.18
C PHE A 62 12.88 -31.04 -1.02
N ILE A 63 13.17 -31.10 -2.33
CA ILE A 63 12.92 -29.98 -3.25
C ILE A 63 11.41 -29.75 -3.43
N PHE A 64 10.60 -30.81 -3.51
CA PHE A 64 9.14 -30.67 -3.55
C PHE A 64 8.58 -30.07 -2.26
N LEU A 65 9.10 -30.43 -1.09
CA LEU A 65 8.70 -29.87 0.21
C LEU A 65 9.07 -28.39 0.36
N ILE A 66 10.22 -27.97 -0.15
CA ILE A 66 10.63 -26.56 -0.16
C ILE A 66 9.77 -25.75 -1.14
N ILE A 67 9.45 -26.29 -2.31
CA ILE A 67 8.57 -25.62 -3.28
C ILE A 67 7.13 -25.56 -2.73
N PHE A 68 6.63 -26.64 -2.12
CA PHE A 68 5.29 -26.69 -1.54
C PHE A 68 5.15 -25.76 -0.31
N SER A 69 6.19 -25.60 0.51
CA SER A 69 6.17 -24.65 1.63
C SER A 69 6.25 -23.19 1.18
N LEU A 70 6.90 -22.89 0.04
CA LEU A 70 6.90 -21.57 -0.58
C LEU A 70 5.53 -21.21 -1.20
N PHE A 71 4.79 -22.19 -1.71
CA PHE A 71 3.42 -22.01 -2.22
C PHE A 71 2.33 -22.10 -1.15
N TRP A 72 2.66 -22.57 0.06
CA TRP A 72 1.82 -22.41 1.25
C TRP A 72 2.01 -21.02 1.89
N SER A 73 2.14 -19.99 1.06
CA SER A 73 1.95 -18.61 1.49
C SER A 73 0.47 -18.46 1.85
N CYS A 74 0.15 -18.82 3.08
CA CYS A 74 -1.10 -18.50 3.74
C CYS A 74 -1.24 -16.97 3.66
N SER A 75 -1.97 -16.47 2.67
CA SER A 75 -2.17 -15.04 2.42
C SER A 75 -3.15 -14.44 3.43
N LYS A 76 -2.93 -14.74 4.72
CA LYS A 76 -3.62 -14.14 5.84
C LYS A 76 -2.73 -13.01 6.34
N TYR A 77 -3.22 -11.80 6.21
CA TYR A 77 -2.57 -10.65 6.79
C TYR A 77 -2.65 -10.75 8.30
N GLU A 78 -1.54 -10.45 8.98
CA GLU A 78 -1.58 -10.35 10.43
C GLU A 78 -2.32 -9.07 10.83
N LYS A 79 -3.14 -9.12 11.89
CA LYS A 79 -3.87 -7.94 12.39
C LYS A 79 -2.91 -6.77 12.73
N SER A 80 -1.67 -7.08 13.10
CA SER A 80 -0.59 -6.12 13.33
C SER A 80 -0.29 -5.26 12.09
N GLN A 81 -0.34 -5.85 10.89
CA GLN A 81 -0.02 -5.22 9.61
C GLN A 81 -1.09 -4.25 9.10
N ILE A 82 -2.31 -4.36 9.61
CA ILE A 82 -3.44 -3.54 9.18
C ILE A 82 -3.38 -2.22 9.94
N THR A 83 -3.27 -1.08 9.27
CA THR A 83 -3.23 0.26 9.87
C THR A 83 -4.22 1.19 9.18
N ASN A 84 -4.47 2.36 9.80
CA ASN A 84 -5.30 3.44 9.24
C ASN A 84 -6.67 2.94 8.76
N VAL A 85 -7.41 2.31 9.69
CA VAL A 85 -8.75 1.82 9.38
C VAL A 85 -9.70 3.00 9.28
N GLU A 86 -10.21 3.24 8.08
CA GLU A 86 -11.17 4.30 7.80
C GLU A 86 -12.51 3.66 7.39
N LYS A 87 -13.61 4.15 7.94
CA LYS A 87 -14.96 3.63 7.71
C LYS A 87 -15.83 4.63 6.94
N LEU A 88 -16.55 4.15 5.94
CA LEU A 88 -17.62 4.87 5.27
C LEU A 88 -18.93 4.10 5.32
N SER A 89 -19.97 4.70 5.89
CA SER A 89 -21.32 4.14 5.89
C SER A 89 -22.06 4.50 4.61
N SER A 90 -22.86 3.57 4.08
CA SER A 90 -23.79 3.85 2.98
C SER A 90 -24.93 4.80 3.42
N PRO A 91 -25.47 5.65 2.53
CA PRO A 91 -26.52 6.62 2.88
C PRO A 91 -27.79 6.02 3.46
N ASN A 92 -28.10 4.77 3.10
CA ASN A 92 -29.27 4.02 3.56
C ASN A 92 -28.94 3.03 4.67
N ASN A 93 -27.73 3.07 5.24
CA ASN A 93 -27.28 2.17 6.30
C ASN A 93 -27.47 0.68 5.94
N GLN A 94 -27.25 0.31 4.68
CA GLN A 94 -27.25 -1.11 4.27
C GLN A 94 -25.87 -1.74 4.44
N TYR A 95 -24.84 -0.98 4.12
CA TYR A 95 -23.45 -1.42 4.11
C TYR A 95 -22.52 -0.44 4.81
N ASP A 96 -21.45 -0.98 5.36
CA ASP A 96 -20.26 -0.25 5.77
C ASP A 96 -19.07 -0.68 4.91
N VAL A 97 -18.27 0.29 4.46
CA VAL A 97 -17.01 0.06 3.78
C VAL A 97 -15.89 0.40 4.74
N TYR A 98 -14.97 -0.55 4.92
CA TYR A 98 -13.74 -0.35 5.66
C TYR A 98 -12.58 -0.29 4.67
N LEU A 99 -11.77 0.76 4.76
CA LEU A 99 -10.53 0.93 4.02
C LEU A 99 -9.35 0.66 4.95
N TYR A 100 -8.39 -0.09 4.45
CA TYR A 100 -7.21 -0.55 5.19
C TYR A 100 -5.94 -0.18 4.44
N ASN A 101 -4.93 0.26 5.18
CA ASN A 101 -3.55 0.12 4.75
C ASN A 101 -2.99 -1.18 5.33
N ILE A 102 -2.52 -2.07 4.47
CA ILE A 102 -1.93 -3.34 4.91
C ILE A 102 -0.45 -3.32 4.58
N GLU A 103 0.38 -3.25 5.61
CA GLU A 103 1.83 -3.30 5.49
C GLU A 103 2.30 -4.70 5.09
N SER A 104 3.22 -4.76 4.13
CA SER A 104 3.83 -6.03 3.75
C SER A 104 4.90 -6.42 4.76
N GLY A 105 4.76 -7.60 5.36
CA GLY A 105 5.83 -8.20 6.17
C GLY A 105 7.07 -8.60 5.37
N MET A 106 6.99 -8.65 4.03
CA MET A 106 8.08 -9.13 3.17
C MET A 106 8.84 -8.02 2.41
N SER A 107 8.33 -6.79 2.41
CA SER A 107 8.98 -5.67 1.71
C SER A 107 8.80 -4.38 2.49
N PHE A 108 9.92 -3.90 3.05
CA PHE A 108 10.00 -2.68 3.84
C PHE A 108 9.35 -1.50 3.11
N GLY A 109 8.35 -0.90 3.76
CA GLY A 109 7.64 0.29 3.26
C GLY A 109 6.62 0.02 2.15
N SER A 110 6.39 -1.23 1.74
CA SER A 110 5.31 -1.54 0.80
C SER A 110 3.98 -1.71 1.55
N THR A 111 2.96 -1.02 1.06
CA THR A 111 1.59 -1.06 1.59
C THR A 111 0.62 -1.44 0.49
N VAL A 112 -0.39 -2.21 0.85
CA VAL A 112 -1.53 -2.54 -0.01
C VAL A 112 -2.75 -1.83 0.53
N ASN A 113 -3.41 -1.07 -0.33
CA ASN A 113 -4.73 -0.53 -0.02
C ASN A 113 -5.77 -1.61 -0.30
N ALA A 114 -6.50 -1.98 0.74
CA ALA A 114 -7.54 -2.99 0.69
C ALA A 114 -8.85 -2.42 1.21
N LEU A 115 -9.97 -2.90 0.70
CA LEU A 115 -11.27 -2.57 1.26
C LEU A 115 -12.06 -3.84 1.56
N GLN A 116 -12.97 -3.73 2.52
CA GLN A 116 -13.95 -4.76 2.83
C GLN A 116 -15.31 -4.10 2.95
N VAL A 117 -16.32 -4.74 2.37
CA VAL A 117 -17.70 -4.34 2.51
C VAL A 117 -18.42 -5.35 3.39
N VAL A 118 -19.10 -4.84 4.40
CA VAL A 118 -19.88 -5.62 5.37
C VAL A 118 -21.27 -5.01 5.50
N LYS A 119 -22.23 -5.72 6.09
CA LYS A 119 -23.52 -5.08 6.36
C LYS A 119 -23.33 -3.99 7.41
N TYR A 120 -24.24 -3.03 7.41
CA TYR A 120 -24.18 -1.91 8.33
C TYR A 120 -24.04 -2.37 9.79
N GLN A 121 -23.08 -1.78 10.49
CA GLN A 121 -22.66 -2.08 11.88
C GLN A 121 -22.08 -3.48 12.11
N GLU A 122 -21.95 -4.33 11.10
CA GLU A 122 -21.20 -5.57 11.23
C GLU A 122 -19.69 -5.25 11.37
N LYS A 123 -19.00 -6.05 12.20
CA LYS A 123 -17.56 -5.94 12.35
C LYS A 123 -16.88 -6.60 11.14
N PRO A 124 -15.84 -5.97 10.56
CA PRO A 124 -15.06 -6.61 9.52
C PRO A 124 -14.33 -7.86 10.03
N ASP A 125 -14.31 -8.91 9.22
CA ASP A 125 -13.50 -10.08 9.47
C ASP A 125 -12.14 -9.91 8.80
N LEU A 126 -11.13 -9.58 9.63
CA LEU A 126 -9.76 -9.35 9.19
C LEU A 126 -8.99 -10.66 8.91
N TYR A 127 -9.51 -11.82 9.31
CA TYR A 127 -8.84 -13.12 9.20
C TYR A 127 -9.26 -13.93 7.97
N ASN A 128 -10.43 -13.62 7.40
CA ASN A 128 -10.98 -14.34 6.26
C ASN A 128 -10.26 -14.00 4.93
N GLY A 129 -9.39 -12.99 4.91
CA GLY A 129 -8.59 -12.65 3.72
C GLY A 129 -9.39 -12.14 2.52
N ASP A 130 -10.72 -12.06 2.65
CA ASP A 130 -11.66 -11.57 1.66
C ASP A 130 -11.64 -10.04 1.61
N PHE A 131 -10.52 -9.53 1.13
CA PHE A 131 -10.30 -8.13 0.87
C PHE A 131 -10.45 -7.87 -0.63
N PHE A 132 -11.24 -6.86 -0.98
CA PHE A 132 -11.16 -6.29 -2.31
C PHE A 132 -9.90 -5.44 -2.40
N ARG A 133 -8.95 -5.89 -3.23
CA ARG A 133 -7.69 -5.17 -3.45
C ARG A 133 -7.85 -4.16 -4.56
N VAL A 134 -7.61 -2.90 -4.25
CA VAL A 134 -7.54 -1.86 -5.29
C VAL A 134 -6.15 -1.93 -5.89
N GLN A 135 -6.02 -2.53 -7.07
CA GLN A 135 -4.71 -2.83 -7.67
C GLN A 135 -3.84 -1.57 -7.83
N ASN A 136 -2.57 -1.67 -7.43
CA ASN A 136 -1.48 -0.71 -7.72
C ASN A 136 -1.85 0.76 -7.57
N SER A 137 -2.72 1.09 -6.62
CA SER A 137 -3.26 2.43 -6.55
C SER A 137 -3.63 2.85 -5.13
N ARG A 138 -3.46 4.15 -4.87
CA ARG A 138 -3.74 4.79 -3.58
C ARG A 138 -5.12 5.45 -3.66
N PRO A 139 -6.15 4.95 -2.96
CA PRO A 139 -7.42 5.63 -2.87
C PRO A 139 -7.25 7.01 -2.23
N PHE A 140 -7.86 8.01 -2.85
CA PHE A 140 -7.85 9.39 -2.33
C PHE A 140 -9.25 9.96 -2.15
N LYS A 141 -10.26 9.35 -2.77
CA LYS A 141 -11.68 9.65 -2.55
C LYS A 141 -12.52 8.39 -2.69
N ILE A 142 -13.51 8.25 -1.81
CA ILE A 142 -14.47 7.16 -1.83
C ILE A 142 -15.84 7.72 -1.44
N GLU A 143 -16.86 7.38 -2.21
CA GLU A 143 -18.21 7.88 -2.00
C GLU A 143 -19.25 6.88 -2.51
N TRP A 144 -20.41 6.86 -1.87
CA TRP A 144 -21.57 6.15 -2.39
C TRP A 144 -22.33 7.03 -3.37
N LYS A 145 -22.66 6.46 -4.54
CA LYS A 145 -23.55 7.04 -5.54
C LYS A 145 -24.52 6.00 -6.06
N ASN A 146 -25.82 6.21 -5.83
CA ASN A 146 -26.91 5.34 -6.30
C ASN A 146 -26.67 3.85 -5.93
N ASN A 147 -26.35 3.57 -4.67
CA ASN A 147 -25.98 2.24 -4.14
C ASN A 147 -24.73 1.59 -4.76
N ASN A 148 -23.99 2.32 -5.59
CA ASN A 148 -22.69 1.91 -6.10
C ASN A 148 -21.59 2.61 -5.32
N LEU A 149 -20.47 1.92 -5.14
CA LEU A 149 -19.29 2.48 -4.51
C LEU A 149 -18.40 3.07 -5.59
N ILE A 150 -18.13 4.37 -5.50
CA ILE A 150 -17.18 5.06 -6.39
C ILE A 150 -15.89 5.24 -5.62
N ILE A 151 -14.79 4.78 -6.21
CA ILE A 151 -13.45 4.92 -5.67
C ILE A 151 -12.63 5.69 -6.69
N ASN A 152 -11.91 6.72 -6.26
CA ASN A 152 -10.91 7.38 -7.08
C ASN A 152 -9.52 7.07 -6.53
N THR A 153 -8.64 6.59 -7.41
CA THR A 153 -7.28 6.20 -7.03
C THR A 153 -6.20 6.83 -7.89
N ILE A 154 -4.99 6.91 -7.34
CA ILE A 154 -3.78 7.29 -8.08
C ILE A 154 -3.06 6.05 -8.59
N SER A 155 -2.80 6.00 -9.89
CA SER A 155 -1.90 5.02 -10.49
C SER A 155 -0.44 5.32 -10.16
N GLN A 156 0.31 4.29 -9.76
CA GLN A 156 1.76 4.39 -9.53
C GLN A 156 2.61 4.15 -10.80
N ASN A 157 2.02 3.56 -11.85
CA ASN A 157 2.78 3.01 -13.00
C ASN A 157 2.52 3.74 -14.32
N HIS A 158 1.90 4.91 -14.30
CA HIS A 158 1.54 5.64 -15.52
C HIS A 158 2.15 7.03 -15.51
N SER A 159 2.70 7.42 -16.66
CA SER A 159 3.11 8.81 -16.92
C SER A 159 1.93 9.75 -16.76
N ILE A 160 2.21 11.00 -16.38
CA ILE A 160 1.18 12.01 -16.15
C ILE A 160 0.44 12.31 -17.47
N VAL A 161 -0.89 12.20 -17.46
CA VAL A 161 -1.73 12.40 -18.67
C VAL A 161 -2.74 13.55 -18.49
N THR A 162 -3.20 14.12 -19.61
CA THR A 162 -4.19 15.21 -19.64
C THR A 162 -5.64 14.74 -19.44
N LYS A 163 -6.00 13.59 -20.03
CA LYS A 163 -7.34 13.01 -19.89
C LYS A 163 -7.44 12.29 -18.54
N GLN A 164 -8.27 12.81 -17.65
CA GLN A 164 -8.47 12.34 -16.28
C GLN A 164 -9.98 12.18 -15.99
N PRO A 165 -10.43 11.08 -15.35
CA PRO A 165 -9.66 9.85 -15.12
C PRO A 165 -9.20 9.25 -16.46
N PHE A 166 -8.04 8.57 -16.46
CA PHE A 166 -7.49 7.98 -17.67
C PHE A 166 -7.96 6.54 -17.89
N LYS A 167 -8.37 5.87 -16.81
CA LYS A 167 -8.95 4.53 -16.82
C LYS A 167 -10.12 4.50 -15.84
N THR A 168 -11.17 3.79 -16.20
CA THR A 168 -12.25 3.46 -15.28
C THR A 168 -12.45 1.95 -15.32
N GLU A 169 -12.47 1.34 -14.15
CA GLU A 169 -12.70 -0.09 -13.97
C GLU A 169 -14.00 -0.28 -13.21
N THR A 170 -14.72 -1.35 -13.50
CA THR A 170 -15.95 -1.71 -12.79
C THR A 170 -15.89 -3.18 -12.42
N GLN A 171 -16.15 -3.46 -11.15
CA GLN A 171 -16.08 -4.80 -10.59
C GLN A 171 -17.29 -5.00 -9.67
N ASN A 172 -17.81 -6.23 -9.61
CA ASN A 172 -18.80 -6.59 -8.60
C ASN A 172 -18.09 -7.22 -7.40
N TYR A 173 -18.42 -6.77 -6.20
CA TYR A 173 -17.92 -7.33 -4.96
C TYR A 173 -19.07 -7.43 -3.96
N LYS A 174 -19.41 -8.66 -3.56
CA LYS A 174 -20.52 -8.96 -2.63
C LYS A 174 -21.86 -8.32 -3.04
N GLY A 175 -22.16 -8.32 -4.34
CA GLY A 175 -23.40 -7.75 -4.87
C GLY A 175 -23.39 -6.23 -5.03
N ILE A 176 -22.28 -5.55 -4.68
CA ILE A 176 -22.10 -4.11 -4.87
C ILE A 176 -21.26 -3.87 -6.12
N SER A 177 -21.71 -2.96 -6.97
CA SER A 177 -20.89 -2.47 -8.08
C SER A 177 -19.89 -1.44 -7.56
N ILE A 178 -18.60 -1.74 -7.74
CA ILE A 178 -17.50 -0.85 -7.41
C ILE A 178 -16.96 -0.28 -8.72
N LYS A 179 -17.03 1.05 -8.86
CA LYS A 179 -16.45 1.79 -9.97
C LYS A 179 -15.17 2.49 -9.50
N ASN A 180 -14.03 2.04 -10.01
CA ASN A 180 -12.72 2.62 -9.73
C ASN A 180 -12.30 3.56 -10.87
N ASN A 181 -12.23 4.85 -10.60
CA ASN A 181 -11.68 5.84 -11.52
C ASN A 181 -10.20 6.05 -11.20
N VAL A 182 -9.33 5.77 -12.15
CA VAL A 182 -7.88 5.83 -11.99
C VAL A 182 -7.35 7.12 -12.58
N PHE A 183 -6.56 7.83 -11.78
CA PHE A 183 -5.96 9.13 -12.08
C PHE A 183 -4.44 9.05 -12.03
N THR A 184 -3.77 10.02 -12.64
CA THR A 184 -2.32 10.22 -12.45
C THR A 184 -2.07 11.43 -11.56
N MET A 185 -1.05 11.37 -10.72
CA MET A 185 -0.67 12.47 -9.84
C MET A 185 0.42 13.33 -10.49
N PHE A 186 0.28 14.65 -10.39
CA PHE A 186 1.32 15.61 -10.76
C PHE A 186 2.13 16.01 -9.53
N SER A 187 1.46 16.46 -8.48
CA SER A 187 2.10 16.89 -7.25
C SER A 187 1.26 16.56 -6.03
N SER A 188 1.94 16.48 -4.88
CA SER A 188 1.32 16.39 -3.57
C SER A 188 2.05 17.34 -2.63
N MET A 189 1.29 18.13 -1.87
CA MET A 189 1.84 18.96 -0.80
C MET A 189 1.81 18.25 0.54
N ALA A 190 2.70 18.66 1.43
CA ALA A 190 2.70 18.22 2.83
C ALA A 190 1.41 18.67 3.54
N MET A 191 1.00 17.90 4.53
CA MET A 191 -0.14 18.24 5.36
C MET A 191 0.17 19.44 6.24
N SER A 192 -0.68 20.46 6.22
CA SER A 192 -0.61 21.61 7.13
C SER A 192 -1.74 21.57 8.15
N GLU A 193 -1.54 22.22 9.30
CA GLU A 193 -2.59 22.34 10.32
C GLU A 193 -3.30 23.69 10.20
N PHE A 194 -4.63 23.70 10.40
CA PHE A 194 -5.42 24.93 10.42
C PHE A 194 -6.45 24.90 11.54
N LYS A 195 -6.46 25.93 12.38
CA LYS A 195 -7.45 26.09 13.44
C LYS A 195 -8.63 26.92 12.95
N PHE A 196 -9.85 26.42 13.12
CA PHE A 196 -11.06 27.12 12.69
C PHE A 196 -12.02 27.37 13.85
N SER A 197 -12.73 28.50 13.80
CA SER A 197 -13.78 28.86 14.77
C SER A 197 -15.18 28.72 14.19
N LYS A 198 -15.33 28.75 12.86
CA LYS A 198 -16.61 28.62 12.17
C LYS A 198 -16.49 27.72 10.94
N PHE A 199 -17.55 26.97 10.67
CA PHE A 199 -17.72 26.18 9.46
C PHE A 199 -19.09 26.49 8.85
N TYR A 200 -19.14 26.65 7.54
CA TYR A 200 -20.39 26.76 6.79
C TYR A 200 -20.18 26.37 5.33
N GLU A 201 -21.29 26.06 4.65
CA GLU A 201 -21.31 25.80 3.23
C GLU A 201 -21.85 27.03 2.48
N LYS A 202 -21.24 27.35 1.33
CA LYS A 202 -21.76 28.36 0.42
C LYS A 202 -21.45 27.99 -1.02
N ASN A 203 -22.47 27.85 -1.86
CA ASN A 203 -22.35 27.57 -3.31
C ASN A 203 -21.50 26.32 -3.61
N GLY A 204 -21.75 25.20 -2.93
CA GLY A 204 -20.99 23.95 -3.10
C GLY A 204 -19.55 23.99 -2.54
N LYS A 205 -19.18 25.08 -1.84
CA LYS A 205 -17.88 25.22 -1.18
C LYS A 205 -18.01 25.03 0.32
N LEU A 206 -17.05 24.30 0.88
CA LEU A 206 -16.84 24.11 2.30
C LEU A 206 -15.92 25.21 2.80
N ILE A 207 -16.35 25.99 3.79
CA ILE A 207 -15.58 27.13 4.28
C ILE A 207 -15.28 26.93 5.76
N PHE A 208 -13.99 26.85 6.07
CA PHE A 208 -13.47 26.80 7.44
C PHE A 208 -12.81 28.13 7.76
N LYS A 209 -13.44 28.90 8.64
CA LYS A 209 -13.04 30.27 8.94
C LYS A 209 -12.35 30.36 10.30
N ASN A 210 -11.24 31.08 10.32
CA ASN A 210 -10.57 31.60 11.50
C ASN A 210 -10.80 33.13 11.60
N GLU A 211 -10.27 33.79 12.61
CA GLU A 211 -10.39 35.24 12.82
C GLU A 211 -9.88 36.04 11.62
N ASN A 212 -8.70 35.69 11.10
CA ASN A 212 -8.00 36.45 10.05
C ASN A 212 -7.93 35.74 8.70
N ASP A 213 -8.37 34.48 8.62
CA ASP A 213 -8.15 33.65 7.43
C ASP A 213 -9.28 32.65 7.21
N SER A 214 -9.35 32.05 6.03
CA SER A 214 -10.34 31.03 5.68
C SER A 214 -9.78 30.03 4.68
N LEU A 215 -9.98 28.75 4.98
CA LEU A 215 -9.77 27.68 4.01
C LEU A 215 -11.08 27.38 3.29
N VAL A 216 -10.99 27.27 1.96
CA VAL A 216 -12.15 27.10 1.09
C VAL A 216 -11.89 25.91 0.17
N TYR A 217 -12.78 24.93 0.23
CA TYR A 217 -12.67 23.71 -0.56
C TYR A 217 -13.90 23.49 -1.42
N ASN A 218 -13.73 22.93 -2.60
CA ASN A 218 -14.84 22.45 -3.41
C ASN A 218 -15.21 21.04 -2.93
N ASN A 219 -16.47 20.84 -2.54
CA ASN A 219 -16.97 19.56 -2.06
C ASN A 219 -16.75 18.40 -3.06
N GLU A 220 -16.91 18.67 -4.37
CA GLU A 220 -16.73 17.65 -5.40
C GLU A 220 -15.27 17.16 -5.51
N ASN A 221 -14.34 18.04 -5.16
CA ASN A 221 -12.89 17.87 -5.28
C ASN A 221 -12.21 17.60 -3.94
N SER A 222 -12.99 17.22 -2.92
CA SER A 222 -12.49 16.96 -1.58
C SER A 222 -12.96 15.61 -1.05
N GLN A 223 -12.15 15.06 -0.15
CA GLN A 223 -12.48 13.97 0.75
C GLN A 223 -12.29 14.46 2.18
N ILE A 224 -13.34 14.34 2.99
CA ILE A 224 -13.28 14.61 4.43
C ILE A 224 -13.01 13.30 5.16
N ILE A 225 -12.11 13.35 6.12
CA ILE A 225 -11.82 12.31 7.09
C ILE A 225 -12.04 12.91 8.49
N MET A 226 -12.74 12.19 9.35
CA MET A 226 -13.07 12.60 10.72
C MET A 226 -12.33 11.72 11.71
N GLY A 227 -11.47 12.36 12.50
CA GLY A 227 -10.93 11.78 13.73
C GLY A 227 -11.82 12.07 14.94
N SER A 228 -11.33 11.74 16.13
CA SER A 228 -12.06 11.95 17.39
C SER A 228 -12.20 13.43 17.75
N ASN A 229 -11.21 14.26 17.43
CA ASN A 229 -11.17 15.68 17.77
C ASN A 229 -10.64 16.58 16.64
N TYR A 230 -10.54 16.06 15.42
CA TYR A 230 -10.02 16.78 14.26
C TYR A 230 -10.72 16.34 12.98
N LEU A 231 -10.58 17.17 11.94
CA LEU A 231 -10.91 16.79 10.57
C LEU A 231 -9.62 16.76 9.75
N GLU A 232 -9.55 15.88 8.78
CA GLU A 232 -8.60 15.98 7.69
C GLU A 232 -9.39 16.22 6.41
N ILE A 233 -8.99 17.21 5.63
CA ILE A 233 -9.53 17.43 4.29
C ILE A 233 -8.42 17.23 3.28
N LYS A 234 -8.62 16.26 2.39
CA LYS A 234 -7.77 16.02 1.22
C LYS A 234 -8.47 16.65 0.04
N ASN A 235 -7.88 17.68 -0.54
CA ASN A 235 -8.39 18.33 -1.74
C ASN A 235 -7.51 17.96 -2.94
N PHE A 236 -8.14 17.89 -4.10
CA PHE A 236 -7.48 17.49 -5.33
C PHE A 236 -8.06 18.24 -6.53
N GLU A 237 -7.21 18.77 -7.38
CA GLU A 237 -7.62 19.48 -8.57
C GLU A 237 -6.72 19.18 -9.76
N LYS A 238 -7.21 19.41 -10.98
CA LYS A 238 -6.36 19.32 -12.16
C LYS A 238 -5.29 20.41 -12.08
N ASN A 239 -4.05 20.03 -12.34
CA ASN A 239 -2.94 20.96 -12.24
C ASN A 239 -3.00 22.04 -13.33
N LYS A 240 -3.14 23.31 -12.95
CA LYS A 240 -3.23 24.42 -13.91
C LYS A 240 -1.88 24.83 -14.53
N PHE A 241 -0.77 24.43 -13.93
CA PHE A 241 0.60 24.81 -14.32
C PHE A 241 1.22 23.87 -15.35
N ASP A 242 0.78 22.62 -15.45
CA ASP A 242 1.26 21.63 -16.43
C ASP A 242 0.16 21.20 -17.40
N ASN A 243 -0.40 22.15 -18.16
CA ASN A 243 -1.40 21.86 -19.21
C ASN A 243 -2.59 20.99 -18.74
N ASN A 244 -3.02 21.13 -17.48
CA ASN A 244 -4.09 20.30 -16.87
C ASN A 244 -3.77 18.79 -16.85
N ARG A 245 -2.48 18.44 -16.78
CA ARG A 245 -2.00 17.05 -16.63
C ARG A 245 -2.01 16.63 -15.17
N GLY A 246 -2.58 15.46 -14.91
CA GLY A 246 -2.65 14.86 -13.59
C GLY A 246 -3.40 15.71 -12.54
N LEU A 247 -3.41 15.20 -11.32
CA LEU A 247 -3.99 15.87 -10.16
C LEU A 247 -2.88 16.42 -9.25
N SER A 248 -3.11 17.63 -8.75
CA SER A 248 -2.41 18.20 -7.60
C SER A 248 -3.21 17.90 -6.35
N PHE A 249 -2.51 17.57 -5.26
CA PHE A 249 -3.10 17.29 -3.96
C PHE A 249 -2.61 18.26 -2.90
N ASP A 250 -3.54 18.68 -2.05
CA ASP A 250 -3.29 19.39 -0.81
C ASP A 250 -4.09 18.73 0.33
N ALA A 251 -3.54 18.77 1.53
CA ALA A 251 -4.17 18.19 2.70
C ALA A 251 -4.03 19.12 3.88
N HIS A 252 -5.12 19.27 4.63
CA HIS A 252 -5.13 20.08 5.83
C HIS A 252 -5.75 19.31 6.99
N LYS A 253 -5.09 19.35 8.14
CA LYS A 253 -5.64 18.90 9.41
C LYS A 253 -6.32 20.09 10.09
N LEU A 254 -7.64 20.05 10.14
CA LEU A 254 -8.49 21.10 10.66
C LEU A 254 -8.83 20.82 12.12
N ILE A 255 -8.47 21.76 12.99
CA ILE A 255 -8.67 21.64 14.44
C ILE A 255 -9.71 22.68 14.87
N PRO A 256 -10.87 22.26 15.39
CA PRO A 256 -11.88 23.21 15.85
C PRO A 256 -11.38 23.92 17.13
N LYS A 257 -11.48 25.25 17.17
CA LYS A 257 -11.14 26.06 18.36
C LYS A 257 -12.14 25.87 19.51
N ASN A 258 -13.39 25.57 19.16
CA ASN A 258 -14.51 25.38 20.08
C ASN A 258 -15.14 24.01 19.85
N ASN A 259 -16.09 23.60 20.68
CA ASN A 259 -16.84 22.37 20.44
C ASN A 259 -17.53 22.42 19.06
N PHE A 260 -17.26 21.43 18.21
CA PHE A 260 -17.77 21.37 16.85
C PHE A 260 -18.71 20.17 16.68
N ASP A 261 -19.90 20.44 16.16
CA ASP A 261 -20.86 19.38 15.84
C ASP A 261 -20.51 18.72 14.50
N PHE A 262 -19.81 17.58 14.60
CA PHE A 262 -19.38 16.79 13.45
C PHE A 262 -20.56 16.23 12.63
N ASN A 263 -21.78 16.15 13.17
CA ASN A 263 -22.93 15.65 12.42
C ASN A 263 -23.29 16.56 11.24
N LYS A 264 -22.87 17.83 11.26
CA LYS A 264 -23.02 18.76 10.13
C LYS A 264 -22.30 18.29 8.87
N LEU A 265 -21.37 17.35 8.99
CA LEU A 265 -20.57 16.83 7.89
C LEU A 265 -21.11 15.53 7.29
N GLU A 266 -22.08 14.86 7.92
CA GLU A 266 -22.57 13.54 7.48
C GLU A 266 -23.03 13.51 6.02
N LYS A 267 -23.67 14.60 5.57
CA LYS A 267 -24.14 14.73 4.18
C LYS A 267 -23.01 14.71 3.14
N PHE A 268 -21.78 14.96 3.56
CA PHE A 268 -20.59 14.91 2.70
C PHE A 268 -19.90 13.55 2.72
N GLN A 269 -20.52 12.54 3.34
CA GLN A 269 -20.00 11.17 3.39
C GLN A 269 -18.55 11.11 3.90
N PRO A 270 -18.25 11.68 5.08
CA PRO A 270 -16.91 11.68 5.62
C PRO A 270 -16.45 10.25 5.95
N LEU A 271 -15.18 9.97 5.71
CA LEU A 271 -14.53 8.78 6.23
C LEU A 271 -14.31 8.96 7.73
N ARG A 272 -14.62 7.97 8.55
CA ARG A 272 -14.40 8.00 9.99
C ARG A 272 -13.18 7.17 10.32
N THR A 273 -12.18 7.77 10.97
CA THR A 273 -11.07 7.01 11.52
C THR A 273 -11.60 6.12 12.64
N THR A 274 -11.37 4.82 12.54
CA THR A 274 -11.72 3.87 13.60
C THR A 274 -10.47 3.51 14.37
N GLU A 275 -10.53 3.62 15.69
CA GLU A 275 -9.48 3.09 16.57
C GLU A 275 -9.45 1.55 16.49
N LYS A 276 -8.26 0.97 16.61
CA LYS A 276 -8.02 -0.48 16.51
C LYS A 276 -8.60 -1.29 17.69
#